data_AF-A0A9J7J4Y5-F1
#
_entry.id   AF-A0A9J7J4Y5-F1
#
_cell.length_a   1.000
_cell.length_b   1.000
_cell.length_c   1.000
_cell.angle_alpha   90.00
_cell.angle_beta   90.00
_cell.angle_gamma   90.00
#
_symmetry.space_group_name_H-M   'P 1'
#
loop_
_entity.id
_entity.type
_entity.pdbx_description
1 polymer ?
#
loop_
_entity_poly.entity_id
_entity_poly.type
_entity_poly.pdbx_seq_one_letter_code
_entity_poly.pdbx_strand_id
1 'polypeptide(L)'
;MAAAEIILFYLFNLLFCVNCQLGLNEGAPCITTGLRGVCVNVFKCNSAALTYLYGNAGFNLQQYKIPPLPEICSYKNNEPVVCCTDCDVGQEKYRGFIIGAYGSMVNKTGPVAWEKCYEYFQKLPFGCRLTGYFTIEKTWNHHLKCHNLSYTPPSVIFAVGGRDAKRWEFPHVALLGYGEDVDSAQWLCGGSVISERFILTAAHCSSTRLLGSIQYAALGILRRTDPKENWKIYKIKRIINHPEYKPPSVYHDIALLETENEIAFGQDLLPACLYTEREPIRFADAAGWGRLGHRKALADTLQVVNLEEFGRSECSKIYKPHRYFTNGYDHSKQMCYGSRIEIIDTCEGDSGGPLQYGSEGCYHTVIGVTSFGKDCDSLGSPGMYTRVSYYVPWIESIVWPEAVEKRENQWLNNWPTDFYYS
;
A
#
# COMPACT_ATOMS: atom_id res chain seq x y z
N MET A 1 28.23 -58.66 -26.53
CA MET A 1 27.44 -57.85 -27.49
C MET A 1 26.11 -57.44 -26.86
N ALA A 2 26.14 -56.69 -25.75
CA ALA A 2 24.94 -56.20 -25.06
C ALA A 2 25.24 -54.94 -24.23
N ALA A 3 26.19 -54.12 -24.70
CA ALA A 3 26.56 -52.86 -24.06
C ALA A 3 26.69 -51.69 -25.05
N ALA A 4 26.51 -51.95 -26.36
CA ALA A 4 26.64 -50.94 -27.41
C ALA A 4 25.30 -50.37 -27.90
N GLU A 5 24.16 -50.98 -27.55
CA GLU A 5 22.84 -50.55 -28.03
C GLU A 5 22.10 -49.61 -27.07
N ILE A 6 22.54 -49.48 -25.82
CA ILE A 6 21.89 -48.60 -24.83
C ILE A 6 22.39 -47.15 -24.95
N ILE A 7 23.55 -46.91 -25.54
CA ILE A 7 24.13 -45.57 -25.67
C ILE A 7 23.55 -44.80 -26.88
N LEU A 8 23.02 -45.49 -27.90
CA LEU A 8 22.39 -44.83 -29.06
C LEU A 8 20.95 -44.33 -28.79
N PHE A 9 20.26 -44.84 -27.78
CA PHE A 9 18.91 -44.38 -27.42
C PHE A 9 18.90 -43.10 -26.56
N TYR A 10 19.99 -42.79 -25.87
CA TYR A 10 20.11 -41.58 -25.03
C TYR A 10 20.69 -40.37 -25.77
N LEU A 11 21.29 -40.54 -26.94
CA LEU A 11 21.81 -39.43 -27.75
C LEU A 11 20.79 -38.84 -28.74
N PHE A 12 19.62 -39.46 -28.92
CA PHE A 12 18.62 -39.00 -29.89
C PHE A 12 17.52 -38.08 -29.34
N ASN A 13 17.55 -37.74 -28.03
CA ASN A 13 16.52 -36.89 -27.39
C ASN A 13 17.06 -35.59 -26.76
N LEU A 14 18.27 -35.15 -27.13
CA LEU A 14 18.89 -33.90 -26.67
C LEU A 14 18.97 -32.80 -27.75
N LEU A 15 18.11 -32.88 -28.76
CA LEU A 15 17.95 -31.87 -29.82
C LEU A 15 16.48 -31.47 -29.99
N PHE A 16 15.75 -31.30 -28.89
CA PHE A 16 14.59 -30.41 -28.90
C PHE A 16 15.12 -28.98 -28.84
N CYS A 17 14.91 -28.21 -29.92
CA CYS A 17 15.25 -26.80 -30.03
C CYS A 17 14.91 -26.03 -28.74
N VAL A 18 15.93 -25.68 -27.94
CA VAL A 18 15.79 -24.84 -26.75
C VAL A 18 15.73 -23.34 -27.14
N ASN A 19 15.29 -23.02 -28.35
CA ASN A 19 14.96 -21.65 -28.75
C ASN A 19 13.88 -21.64 -29.86
N CYS A 20 12.61 -21.60 -29.45
CA CYS A 20 11.46 -21.33 -30.33
C CYS A 20 11.44 -19.83 -30.73
N GLN A 21 12.45 -19.39 -31.48
CA GLN A 21 12.43 -18.06 -32.12
C GLN A 21 11.99 -18.19 -33.58
N LEU A 22 11.14 -17.26 -34.05
CA LEU A 22 10.70 -17.24 -35.46
C LEU A 22 11.74 -16.60 -36.40
N GLY A 23 12.77 -15.92 -35.87
CA GLY A 23 13.76 -15.19 -36.65
C GLY A 23 13.19 -13.94 -37.33
N LEU A 24 12.09 -13.39 -36.81
CA LEU A 24 11.38 -12.25 -37.39
C LEU A 24 11.76 -10.94 -36.68
N ASN A 25 12.01 -9.88 -37.48
CA ASN A 25 12.33 -8.56 -36.96
C ASN A 25 11.08 -7.85 -36.40
N GLU A 26 11.30 -6.87 -35.52
CA GLU A 26 10.25 -5.96 -35.04
C GLU A 26 9.54 -5.28 -36.25
N GLY A 27 8.21 -5.30 -36.27
CA GLY A 27 7.37 -4.83 -37.38
C GLY A 27 6.96 -5.89 -38.40
N ALA A 28 7.57 -7.09 -38.38
CA ALA A 28 7.20 -8.16 -39.31
C ALA A 28 5.82 -8.78 -38.97
N PRO A 29 5.04 -9.20 -39.98
CA PRO A 29 3.82 -9.97 -39.76
C PRO A 29 4.17 -11.36 -39.21
N CYS A 30 3.35 -11.86 -38.29
CA CYS A 30 3.53 -13.16 -37.66
C CYS A 30 2.19 -13.88 -37.44
N ILE A 31 2.25 -15.16 -37.09
CA ILE A 31 1.06 -15.96 -36.76
C ILE A 31 1.30 -16.57 -35.38
N THR A 32 0.35 -16.35 -34.47
CA THR A 32 0.33 -16.91 -33.11
C THR A 32 -1.02 -17.57 -32.88
N THR A 33 -1.04 -18.83 -32.43
CA THR A 33 -2.31 -19.57 -32.18
C THR A 33 -3.31 -19.55 -33.36
N GLY A 34 -2.81 -19.49 -34.60
CA GLY A 34 -3.64 -19.41 -35.81
C GLY A 34 -4.17 -18.01 -36.17
N LEU A 35 -3.80 -16.97 -35.41
CA LEU A 35 -4.21 -15.59 -35.64
C LEU A 35 -3.04 -14.76 -36.19
N ARG A 36 -3.34 -13.82 -37.10
CA ARG A 36 -2.35 -12.89 -37.65
C ARG A 36 -2.04 -11.81 -36.62
N GLY A 37 -0.76 -11.58 -36.36
CA GLY A 37 -0.25 -10.54 -35.48
C GLY A 37 0.94 -9.80 -36.08
N VAL A 38 1.58 -8.97 -35.27
CA VAL A 38 2.80 -8.24 -35.62
C VAL A 38 3.87 -8.45 -34.54
N CYS A 39 5.11 -8.69 -34.96
CA CYS A 39 6.25 -8.79 -34.05
C CYS A 39 6.56 -7.43 -33.43
N VAL A 40 6.43 -7.31 -32.11
CA VAL A 40 6.72 -6.06 -31.37
C VAL A 40 7.50 -6.36 -30.10
N ASN A 41 8.23 -5.38 -29.55
CA ASN A 41 8.84 -5.51 -28.23
C ASN A 41 7.78 -5.93 -27.19
N VAL A 42 8.14 -6.79 -26.23
CA VAL A 42 7.21 -7.34 -25.23
C VAL A 42 6.41 -6.27 -24.49
N PHE A 43 7.00 -5.10 -24.20
CA PHE A 43 6.31 -4.02 -23.51
C PHE A 43 5.32 -3.26 -24.40
N LYS A 44 5.42 -3.35 -25.73
CA LYS A 44 4.46 -2.81 -26.71
C LYS A 44 3.26 -3.73 -26.94
N CYS A 45 3.22 -4.88 -26.26
CA CYS A 45 2.14 -5.84 -26.29
C CYS A 45 1.62 -6.03 -24.85
N ASN A 46 0.56 -5.33 -24.49
CA ASN A 46 0.06 -5.26 -23.11
C ASN A 46 -0.13 -6.64 -22.44
N SER A 47 -0.66 -7.62 -23.16
CA SER A 47 -0.86 -8.98 -22.64
C SER A 47 0.47 -9.67 -22.37
N ALA A 48 1.40 -9.61 -23.33
CA ALA A 48 2.71 -10.22 -23.21
C ALA A 48 3.58 -9.54 -22.14
N ALA A 49 3.47 -8.22 -22.00
CA ALA A 49 4.14 -7.46 -20.95
C ALA A 49 3.74 -7.94 -19.55
N LEU A 50 2.45 -8.15 -19.30
CA LEU A 50 1.98 -8.69 -18.02
C LEU A 50 2.51 -10.10 -17.80
N THR A 51 2.35 -11.01 -18.77
CA THR A 51 2.88 -12.37 -18.65
C THR A 51 4.38 -12.40 -18.37
N TYR A 52 5.15 -11.55 -19.06
CA TYR A 52 6.58 -11.39 -18.85
C TYR A 52 6.91 -10.89 -17.43
N LEU A 53 6.20 -9.87 -16.95
CA LEU A 53 6.40 -9.29 -15.62
C LEU A 53 6.03 -10.28 -14.49
N TYR A 54 4.89 -10.95 -14.56
CA TYR A 54 4.46 -11.95 -13.55
C TYR A 54 5.33 -13.21 -13.58
N GLY A 55 5.72 -13.67 -14.78
CA GLY A 55 6.62 -14.81 -14.94
C GLY A 55 7.99 -14.53 -14.32
N ASN A 56 8.57 -13.35 -14.59
CA ASN A 56 9.84 -12.94 -14.00
C ASN A 56 9.77 -12.74 -12.48
N ALA A 57 8.59 -12.41 -11.94
CA ALA A 57 8.36 -12.31 -10.50
C ALA A 57 8.06 -13.67 -9.83
N GLY A 58 8.11 -14.78 -10.58
CA GLY A 58 7.95 -16.12 -10.03
C GLY A 58 6.51 -16.55 -9.77
N PHE A 59 5.52 -15.85 -10.32
CA PHE A 59 4.11 -16.24 -10.18
C PHE A 59 3.78 -17.46 -11.04
N ASN A 60 2.98 -18.37 -10.49
CA ASN A 60 2.42 -19.48 -11.26
C ASN A 60 1.33 -18.97 -12.21
N LEU A 61 1.70 -18.76 -13.48
CA LEU A 61 0.79 -18.22 -14.50
C LEU A 61 -0.51 -19.03 -14.65
N GLN A 62 -0.47 -20.36 -14.47
CA GLN A 62 -1.66 -21.21 -14.56
C GLN A 62 -2.60 -21.04 -13.35
N GLN A 63 -2.04 -20.96 -12.14
CA GLN A 63 -2.82 -20.77 -10.91
C GLN A 63 -3.64 -19.46 -10.96
N TYR A 64 -3.08 -18.41 -11.56
CA TYR A 64 -3.70 -17.09 -11.67
C TYR A 64 -4.39 -16.84 -13.01
N LYS A 65 -4.53 -17.87 -13.86
CA LYS A 65 -5.15 -17.79 -15.20
C LYS A 65 -4.54 -16.68 -16.09
N ILE A 66 -3.25 -16.38 -15.90
CA ILE A 66 -2.55 -15.38 -16.69
C ILE A 66 -2.30 -15.97 -18.10
N PRO A 67 -2.59 -15.23 -19.20
CA PRO A 67 -2.37 -15.73 -20.55
C PRO A 67 -0.90 -16.17 -20.77
N PRO A 68 -0.65 -17.23 -21.55
CA PRO A 68 0.71 -17.63 -21.88
C PRO A 68 1.39 -16.58 -22.76
N LEU A 69 2.73 -16.57 -22.74
CA LEU A 69 3.50 -15.67 -23.58
C LEU A 69 3.32 -16.09 -25.06
N PRO A 70 3.07 -15.16 -25.99
CA PRO A 70 3.01 -15.49 -27.42
C PRO A 70 4.37 -15.99 -27.94
N GLU A 71 4.38 -16.55 -29.15
CA GLU A 71 5.60 -16.97 -29.83
C GLU A 71 6.60 -15.81 -29.91
N ILE A 72 7.86 -16.12 -29.59
CA ILE A 72 8.96 -15.15 -29.63
C ILE A 72 9.41 -15.02 -31.08
N CYS A 73 9.31 -13.82 -31.63
CA CYS A 73 9.79 -13.49 -32.96
C CYS A 73 11.32 -13.45 -33.00
N SER A 74 11.93 -12.71 -32.07
CA SER A 74 13.38 -12.49 -31.93
C SER A 74 13.68 -11.86 -30.57
N TYR A 75 14.94 -11.51 -30.31
CA TYR A 75 15.36 -10.74 -29.15
C TYR A 75 16.06 -9.45 -29.60
N LYS A 76 15.84 -8.37 -28.85
CA LYS A 76 16.49 -7.07 -29.06
C LYS A 76 16.86 -6.47 -27.72
N ASN A 77 18.14 -6.16 -27.51
CA ASN A 77 18.66 -5.63 -26.23
C ASN A 77 18.30 -6.50 -25.01
N ASN A 78 18.37 -7.82 -25.16
CA ASN A 78 17.99 -8.80 -24.13
C ASN A 78 16.50 -8.77 -23.72
N GLU A 79 15.65 -8.03 -24.45
CA GLU A 79 14.19 -8.08 -24.31
C GLU A 79 13.58 -8.93 -25.45
N PRO A 80 12.54 -9.73 -25.16
CA PRO A 80 11.86 -10.51 -26.20
C PRO A 80 11.03 -9.61 -27.11
N VAL A 81 11.07 -9.92 -28.41
CA VAL A 81 10.13 -9.42 -29.43
C VAL A 81 9.10 -10.54 -29.64
N VAL A 82 7.83 -10.27 -29.44
CA VAL A 82 6.74 -11.27 -29.42
C VAL A 82 5.71 -11.01 -30.51
N CYS A 83 5.05 -12.08 -30.97
CA CYS A 83 3.95 -11.96 -31.92
C CYS A 83 2.68 -11.43 -31.23
N CYS A 84 2.38 -10.14 -31.37
CA CYS A 84 1.26 -9.52 -30.67
C CYS A 84 -0.03 -9.49 -31.50
N THR A 85 -1.15 -9.75 -30.83
CA THR A 85 -2.51 -9.73 -31.40
C THR A 85 -3.46 -8.82 -30.63
N ASP A 86 -2.94 -7.96 -29.75
CA ASP A 86 -3.74 -7.08 -28.90
C ASP A 86 -4.30 -5.89 -29.70
N CYS A 87 -5.38 -5.27 -29.22
CA CYS A 87 -5.96 -4.10 -29.88
C CYS A 87 -5.10 -2.84 -29.71
N ASP A 88 -4.44 -2.68 -28.55
CA ASP A 88 -3.63 -1.50 -28.20
C ASP A 88 -2.12 -1.72 -28.44
N VAL A 89 -1.77 -2.32 -29.59
CA VAL A 89 -0.35 -2.57 -29.94
C VAL A 89 0.41 -1.26 -30.09
N GLY A 90 1.61 -1.20 -29.49
CA GLY A 90 2.52 -0.06 -29.58
C GLY A 90 2.56 0.82 -28.34
N GLN A 91 1.57 0.71 -27.43
CA GLN A 91 1.61 1.41 -26.14
C GLN A 91 2.46 0.63 -25.14
N GLU A 92 3.38 1.32 -24.46
CA GLU A 92 4.26 0.73 -23.44
C GLU A 92 3.69 0.91 -22.02
N LYS A 93 2.41 0.56 -21.83
CA LYS A 93 1.65 0.85 -20.60
C LYS A 93 2.32 0.33 -19.33
N TYR A 94 2.96 -0.83 -19.42
CA TYR A 94 3.59 -1.52 -18.28
C TYR A 94 5.11 -1.38 -18.25
N ARG A 95 5.72 -0.59 -19.15
CA ARG A 95 7.15 -0.31 -19.06
C ARG A 95 7.42 0.47 -17.77
N GLY A 96 8.43 0.05 -17.03
CA GLY A 96 8.75 0.64 -15.71
C GLY A 96 7.93 0.07 -14.56
N PHE A 97 7.01 -0.86 -14.78
CA PHE A 97 6.35 -1.59 -13.70
C PHE A 97 7.17 -2.81 -13.26
N ILE A 98 7.01 -3.19 -12.00
CA ILE A 98 7.42 -4.49 -11.45
C ILE A 98 6.21 -5.16 -10.81
N ILE A 99 6.28 -6.47 -10.66
CA ILE A 99 5.28 -7.20 -9.89
C ILE A 99 5.84 -7.34 -8.47
N GLY A 100 5.10 -6.81 -7.49
CA GLY A 100 5.40 -7.03 -6.09
C GLY A 100 5.26 -8.51 -5.74
N ALA A 101 5.75 -8.93 -4.57
CA ALA A 101 5.68 -10.34 -4.13
C ALA A 101 4.26 -10.95 -4.08
N TYR A 102 3.22 -10.14 -4.26
CA TYR A 102 1.81 -10.52 -4.11
C TYR A 102 0.99 -10.30 -5.38
N GLY A 103 1.63 -9.93 -6.49
CA GLY A 103 0.96 -9.84 -7.79
C GLY A 103 0.42 -8.46 -8.10
N SER A 104 0.63 -7.45 -7.25
CA SER A 104 0.31 -6.06 -7.56
C SER A 104 1.33 -5.48 -8.54
N MET A 105 0.85 -4.68 -9.48
CA MET A 105 1.70 -3.90 -10.38
C MET A 105 2.19 -2.65 -9.67
N VAL A 106 3.50 -2.49 -9.58
CA VAL A 106 4.18 -1.39 -8.89
C VAL A 106 4.96 -0.57 -9.92
N ASN A 107 4.64 0.71 -10.05
CA ASN A 107 5.41 1.61 -10.91
C ASN A 107 6.75 1.98 -10.23
N LYS A 108 7.88 1.68 -10.87
CA LYS A 108 9.23 2.01 -10.38
C LYS A 108 9.50 3.52 -10.30
N THR A 109 8.72 4.35 -10.96
CA THR A 109 8.84 5.82 -10.88
C THR A 109 7.86 6.45 -9.89
N GLY A 110 6.96 5.67 -9.27
CA GLY A 110 6.03 6.12 -8.23
C GLY A 110 6.71 6.31 -6.86
N PRO A 111 6.07 6.89 -5.84
CA PRO A 111 6.73 7.35 -4.61
C PRO A 111 7.54 6.28 -3.84
N VAL A 112 8.57 6.68 -3.09
CA VAL A 112 9.48 5.78 -2.35
C VAL A 112 8.73 4.95 -1.31
N ALA A 113 7.73 5.54 -0.66
CA ALA A 113 6.92 4.90 0.37
C ALA A 113 6.26 3.61 -0.12
N TRP A 114 5.80 3.63 -1.37
CA TRP A 114 5.17 2.48 -2.00
C TRP A 114 6.20 1.37 -2.21
N GLU A 115 7.34 1.68 -2.84
CA GLU A 115 8.45 0.74 -3.05
C GLU A 115 8.93 0.10 -1.74
N LYS A 116 9.17 0.91 -0.71
CA LYS A 116 9.65 0.46 0.59
C LYS A 116 8.66 -0.47 1.28
N CYS A 117 7.36 -0.16 1.17
CA CYS A 117 6.36 -1.06 1.71
C CYS A 117 6.46 -2.46 1.09
N TYR A 118 6.58 -2.56 -0.24
CA TYR A 118 6.75 -3.86 -0.89
C TYR A 118 8.04 -4.58 -0.49
N GLU A 119 9.15 -3.86 -0.34
CA GLU A 119 10.40 -4.45 0.14
C GLU A 119 10.23 -5.11 1.52
N TYR A 120 9.47 -4.50 2.43
CA TYR A 120 9.21 -5.08 3.76
C TYR A 120 8.48 -6.40 3.66
N PHE A 121 7.40 -6.44 2.88
CA PHE A 121 6.63 -7.66 2.74
C PHE A 121 7.37 -8.73 1.90
N GLN A 122 8.28 -8.37 1.01
CA GLN A 122 9.13 -9.32 0.27
C GLN A 122 10.15 -10.04 1.17
N LYS A 123 10.58 -9.41 2.27
CA LYS A 123 11.56 -9.98 3.20
C LYS A 123 10.93 -10.92 4.24
N LEU A 124 9.60 -11.01 4.30
CA LEU A 124 8.93 -11.84 5.30
C LEU A 124 9.18 -13.33 5.05
N PRO A 125 9.49 -14.12 6.09
CA PRO A 125 9.73 -15.56 5.96
C PRO A 125 8.44 -16.36 5.72
N PHE A 126 7.28 -15.71 5.76
CA PHE A 126 5.97 -16.31 5.52
C PHE A 126 5.20 -15.48 4.48
N GLY A 127 4.39 -16.15 3.66
CA GLY A 127 3.57 -15.47 2.66
C GLY A 127 2.41 -14.74 3.31
N CYS A 128 2.42 -13.40 3.24
CA CYS A 128 1.24 -12.58 3.45
C CYS A 128 0.25 -12.81 2.30
N ARG A 129 -0.52 -13.91 2.34
CA ARG A 129 -1.37 -14.28 1.21
C ARG A 129 -2.62 -13.41 1.20
N LEU A 130 -2.78 -12.60 0.15
CA LEU A 130 -4.09 -12.20 -0.31
C LEU A 130 -4.90 -13.48 -0.56
N THR A 131 -6.01 -13.64 0.17
CA THR A 131 -7.12 -14.50 -0.27
C THR A 131 -7.98 -13.72 -1.26
N GLY A 132 -7.36 -13.24 -2.33
CA GLY A 132 -8.01 -12.47 -3.39
C GLY A 132 -7.49 -12.97 -4.73
N TYR A 133 -8.38 -13.57 -5.53
CA TYR A 133 -8.05 -13.93 -6.91
C TYR A 133 -8.29 -12.69 -7.77
N PHE A 134 -7.23 -12.05 -8.27
CA PHE A 134 -7.36 -11.19 -9.44
C PHE A 134 -7.32 -12.08 -10.69
N THR A 135 -8.08 -11.72 -11.72
CA THR A 135 -8.04 -12.43 -13.01
C THR A 135 -7.64 -11.46 -14.11
N ILE A 136 -6.72 -11.91 -14.96
CA ILE A 136 -6.36 -11.23 -16.21
C ILE A 136 -6.95 -12.05 -17.33
N GLU A 137 -7.96 -11.51 -18.00
CA GLU A 137 -8.62 -12.18 -19.12
C GLU A 137 -8.24 -11.52 -20.44
N LYS A 138 -7.82 -12.36 -21.40
CA LYS A 138 -7.55 -11.96 -22.77
C LYS A 138 -8.70 -12.46 -23.63
N THR A 139 -9.52 -11.55 -24.15
CA THR A 139 -10.75 -11.86 -24.90
C THR A 139 -10.65 -11.42 -26.34
N TRP A 140 -11.16 -12.23 -27.28
CA TRP A 140 -11.13 -11.89 -28.71
C TRP A 140 -12.26 -10.93 -29.08
N ASN A 141 -11.92 -9.80 -29.70
CA ASN A 141 -12.88 -8.86 -30.24
C ASN A 141 -13.11 -9.15 -31.73
N HIS A 142 -14.28 -9.70 -32.07
CA HIS A 142 -14.61 -10.07 -33.44
C HIS A 142 -14.70 -8.89 -34.42
N HIS A 143 -15.05 -7.69 -33.95
CA HIS A 143 -15.16 -6.49 -34.80
C HIS A 143 -13.80 -5.94 -35.17
N LEU A 144 -12.91 -5.81 -34.19
CA LEU A 144 -11.58 -5.24 -34.37
C LEU A 144 -10.53 -6.26 -34.81
N LYS A 145 -10.86 -7.56 -34.76
CA LYS A 145 -9.97 -8.69 -35.07
C LYS A 145 -8.67 -8.66 -34.25
N CYS A 146 -8.80 -8.38 -32.96
CA CYS A 146 -7.70 -8.28 -32.00
C CYS A 146 -8.17 -8.69 -30.60
N HIS A 147 -7.23 -8.85 -29.67
CA HIS A 147 -7.52 -9.19 -28.27
C HIS A 147 -7.64 -7.96 -27.39
N ASN A 148 -8.70 -7.92 -26.58
CA ASN A 148 -8.87 -7.00 -25.46
C ASN A 148 -8.40 -7.64 -24.16
N LEU A 149 -7.88 -6.82 -23.26
CA LEU A 149 -7.46 -7.22 -21.92
C LEU A 149 -8.38 -6.63 -20.88
N SER A 150 -8.88 -7.48 -19.98
CA SER A 150 -9.58 -7.07 -18.77
C SER A 150 -8.79 -7.50 -17.53
N TYR A 151 -8.69 -6.57 -16.58
CA TYR A 151 -8.13 -6.82 -15.25
C TYR A 151 -9.27 -6.70 -14.25
N THR A 152 -9.60 -7.80 -13.56
CA THR A 152 -10.62 -7.80 -12.52
C THR A 152 -9.91 -7.79 -11.17
N PRO A 153 -9.93 -6.66 -10.42
CA PRO A 153 -9.38 -6.63 -9.07
C PRO A 153 -10.23 -7.52 -8.13
N PRO A 154 -9.67 -7.97 -7.00
CA PRO A 154 -10.44 -8.63 -5.96
C PRO A 154 -11.62 -7.76 -5.51
N SER A 155 -12.80 -8.36 -5.33
CA SER A 155 -13.97 -7.66 -4.78
C SER A 155 -14.08 -7.92 -3.28
N VAL A 156 -13.80 -6.88 -2.47
CA VAL A 156 -14.01 -6.88 -1.01
C VAL A 156 -15.47 -6.55 -0.70
N ILE A 157 -16.15 -7.41 0.05
CA ILE A 157 -17.47 -7.11 0.61
C ILE A 157 -17.26 -6.51 2.01
N PHE A 158 -17.58 -5.24 2.17
CA PHE A 158 -17.61 -4.59 3.48
C PHE A 158 -19.00 -4.72 4.09
N ALA A 159 -19.07 -5.25 5.31
CA ALA A 159 -20.24 -5.09 6.17
C ALA A 159 -20.02 -3.82 7.01
N VAL A 160 -20.98 -2.90 6.97
CA VAL A 160 -20.96 -1.68 7.78
C VAL A 160 -21.25 -2.06 9.23
N GLY A 161 -20.45 -1.56 10.17
CA GLY A 161 -20.59 -1.81 11.60
C GLY A 161 -19.25 -1.76 12.35
N GLY A 162 -19.33 -1.61 13.68
CA GLY A 162 -18.20 -1.71 14.59
C GLY A 162 -18.03 -3.14 15.11
N ARG A 163 -16.79 -3.62 15.24
CA ARG A 163 -16.50 -4.95 15.79
C ARG A 163 -15.16 -5.02 16.48
N ASP A 164 -15.01 -6.04 17.32
CA ASP A 164 -13.70 -6.48 17.82
C ASP A 164 -12.82 -6.94 16.64
N ALA A 165 -11.56 -6.49 16.65
CA ALA A 165 -10.53 -7.03 15.79
C ALA A 165 -10.19 -8.46 16.19
N LYS A 166 -9.75 -9.26 15.21
CA LYS A 166 -9.10 -10.54 15.46
C LYS A 166 -7.62 -10.31 15.77
N ARG A 167 -7.02 -11.26 16.48
CA ARG A 167 -5.58 -11.24 16.74
C ARG A 167 -4.81 -11.19 15.42
N TRP A 168 -3.82 -10.31 15.34
CA TRP A 168 -2.97 -10.07 14.16
C TRP A 168 -3.69 -9.54 12.92
N GLU A 169 -4.95 -9.12 13.05
CA GLU A 169 -5.70 -8.56 11.92
C GLU A 169 -5.15 -7.20 11.48
N PHE A 170 -4.72 -6.37 12.42
CA PHE A 170 -4.14 -5.05 12.17
C PHE A 170 -2.76 -4.93 12.85
N PRO A 171 -1.75 -5.66 12.35
CA PRO A 171 -0.48 -5.84 13.03
C PRO A 171 0.37 -4.56 13.10
N HIS A 172 0.04 -3.54 12.31
CA HIS A 172 0.74 -2.26 12.26
C HIS A 172 0.21 -1.23 13.27
N VAL A 173 -0.94 -1.47 13.92
CA VAL A 173 -1.55 -0.50 14.82
C VAL A 173 -0.73 -0.41 16.11
N ALA A 174 -0.34 0.81 16.47
CA ALA A 174 0.45 1.10 17.66
C ALA A 174 -0.42 1.75 18.74
N LEU A 175 -0.13 1.45 20.00
CA LEU A 175 -0.68 2.16 21.16
C LEU A 175 0.43 2.99 21.82
N LEU A 176 0.19 4.29 22.02
CA LEU A 176 1.20 5.26 22.41
C LEU A 176 1.07 5.65 23.89
N GLY A 177 2.20 5.57 24.59
CA GLY A 177 2.32 5.72 26.04
C GLY A 177 3.04 7.00 26.45
N TYR A 178 2.50 7.68 27.46
CA TYR A 178 3.03 8.89 28.08
C TYR A 178 3.44 8.61 29.53
N GLY A 179 4.44 9.34 30.02
CA GLY A 179 4.97 9.18 31.38
C GLY A 179 6.39 8.63 31.40
N GLU A 180 7.09 8.84 32.51
CA GLU A 180 8.52 8.50 32.63
C GLU A 180 8.77 6.99 32.71
N ASP A 181 7.86 6.26 33.35
CA ASP A 181 7.98 4.82 33.59
C ASP A 181 6.94 4.03 32.78
N VAL A 182 7.35 2.87 32.25
CA VAL A 182 6.55 2.06 31.33
C VAL A 182 5.36 1.39 32.01
N ASP A 183 5.51 1.00 33.28
CA ASP A 183 4.48 0.28 34.04
C ASP A 183 3.35 1.22 34.47
N SER A 184 3.68 2.48 34.74
CA SER A 184 2.74 3.55 35.06
C SER A 184 2.29 4.40 33.85
N ALA A 185 2.82 4.09 32.65
CA ALA A 185 2.55 4.84 31.43
C ALA A 185 1.05 4.90 31.12
N GLN A 186 0.58 6.08 30.74
CA GLN A 186 -0.78 6.31 30.28
C GLN A 186 -0.85 6.09 28.77
N TRP A 187 -1.72 5.20 28.31
CA TRP A 187 -1.78 4.78 26.91
C TRP A 187 -2.99 5.40 26.20
N LEU A 188 -2.79 6.56 25.55
CA LEU A 188 -3.88 7.47 25.18
C LEU A 188 -3.97 7.85 23.70
N CYS A 189 -2.99 7.51 22.86
CA CYS A 189 -3.07 7.73 21.42
C CYS A 189 -2.76 6.45 20.64
N GLY A 190 -3.19 6.41 19.39
CA GLY A 190 -2.83 5.40 18.41
C GLY A 190 -1.70 5.85 17.48
N GLY A 191 -1.20 4.92 16.69
CA GLY A 191 -0.25 5.16 15.61
C GLY A 191 -0.26 4.01 14.61
N SER A 192 0.54 4.14 13.56
CA SER A 192 0.74 3.11 12.54
C SER A 192 2.22 2.90 12.29
N VAL A 193 2.71 1.68 12.45
CA VAL A 193 4.07 1.32 12.06
C VAL A 193 4.18 1.40 10.54
N ILE A 194 5.15 2.16 10.02
CA ILE A 194 5.32 2.39 8.57
C ILE A 194 6.71 1.99 8.06
N SER A 195 7.66 1.73 8.96
CA SER A 195 9.00 1.23 8.65
C SER A 195 9.61 0.54 9.88
N GLU A 196 10.83 0.02 9.75
CA GLU A 196 11.55 -0.61 10.85
C GLU A 196 11.91 0.37 11.99
N ARG A 197 11.74 1.69 11.81
CA ARG A 197 12.05 2.66 12.87
C ARG A 197 10.99 3.74 13.08
N PHE A 198 9.98 3.82 12.22
CA PHE A 198 9.03 4.92 12.25
C PHE A 198 7.59 4.48 12.43
N ILE A 199 6.92 5.21 13.31
CA ILE A 199 5.48 5.14 13.56
C ILE A 199 4.87 6.48 13.14
N LEU A 200 3.83 6.42 12.30
CA LEU A 200 3.01 7.55 11.92
C LEU A 200 1.91 7.79 12.95
N THR A 201 1.70 9.03 13.37
CA THR A 201 0.64 9.42 14.31
C THR A 201 0.19 10.87 14.08
N ALA A 202 -0.72 11.37 14.89
CA ALA A 202 -1.15 12.77 14.88
C ALA A 202 -0.16 13.65 15.67
N ALA A 203 0.05 14.89 15.22
CA ALA A 203 0.95 15.81 15.90
C ALA A 203 0.42 16.26 17.26
N HIS A 204 -0.89 16.34 17.44
CA HIS A 204 -1.50 16.66 18.74
C HIS A 204 -1.24 15.57 19.80
N CYS A 205 -0.91 14.35 19.38
CA CYS A 205 -0.48 13.28 20.30
C CYS A 205 0.95 13.48 20.80
N SER A 206 1.78 14.35 20.18
CA SER A 206 3.20 14.49 20.54
C SER A 206 3.45 14.76 22.03
N SER A 207 2.56 15.54 22.67
CA SER A 207 2.64 15.81 24.10
C SER A 207 1.30 16.24 24.68
N THR A 208 1.12 16.01 25.97
CA THR A 208 -0.01 16.53 26.75
C THR A 208 0.49 17.42 27.88
N ARG A 209 -0.34 18.38 28.31
CA ARG A 209 -0.01 19.29 29.42
C ARG A 209 0.24 18.56 30.75
N LEU A 210 -0.43 17.44 30.98
CA LEU A 210 -0.39 16.71 32.25
C LEU A 210 0.65 15.59 32.28
N LEU A 211 0.89 14.91 31.15
CA LEU A 211 1.69 13.68 31.09
C LEU A 211 3.02 13.86 30.36
N GLY A 212 3.27 15.04 29.77
CA GLY A 212 4.47 15.30 28.98
C GLY A 212 4.39 14.69 27.58
N SER A 213 5.55 14.43 26.98
CA SER A 213 5.66 13.85 25.63
C SER A 213 5.41 12.35 25.62
N ILE A 214 5.08 11.80 24.44
CA ILE A 214 5.11 10.35 24.23
C ILE A 214 6.51 9.83 24.56
N GLN A 215 6.57 8.70 25.28
CA GLN A 215 7.81 8.01 25.62
C GLN A 215 7.87 6.58 25.04
N TYR A 216 6.70 5.96 24.82
CA TYR A 216 6.61 4.54 24.47
C TYR A 216 5.62 4.27 23.33
N ALA A 217 5.89 3.23 22.56
CA ALA A 217 4.94 2.60 21.65
C ALA A 217 4.83 1.11 21.97
N ALA A 218 3.61 0.63 22.18
CA ALA A 218 3.29 -0.79 22.34
C ALA A 218 2.71 -1.34 21.03
N LEU A 219 3.32 -2.42 20.53
CA LEU A 219 3.04 -3.05 19.24
C LEU A 219 2.67 -4.52 19.42
N GLY A 220 1.97 -5.09 18.42
CA GLY A 220 1.57 -6.51 18.41
C GLY A 220 0.50 -6.89 19.44
N ILE A 221 -0.15 -5.89 20.04
CA ILE A 221 -1.17 -6.09 21.07
C ILE A 221 -2.57 -6.22 20.45
N LEU A 222 -3.43 -7.03 21.08
CA LEU A 222 -4.86 -7.07 20.76
C LEU A 222 -5.69 -6.44 21.88
N ARG A 223 -5.36 -6.79 23.14
CA ARG A 223 -6.09 -6.29 24.32
C ARG A 223 -5.20 -5.50 25.25
N ARG A 224 -5.75 -4.46 25.89
CA ARG A 224 -5.08 -3.71 26.96
C ARG A 224 -4.83 -4.56 28.21
N THR A 225 -5.60 -5.63 28.38
CA THR A 225 -5.45 -6.63 29.44
C THR A 225 -4.56 -7.82 29.06
N ASP A 226 -4.02 -7.88 27.84
CA ASP A 226 -3.05 -8.93 27.49
C ASP A 226 -1.81 -8.81 28.40
N PRO A 227 -1.20 -9.94 28.83
CA PRO A 227 0.01 -9.93 29.65
C PRO A 227 1.10 -9.05 29.03
N LYS A 228 1.80 -8.25 29.85
CA LYS A 228 2.77 -7.24 29.38
C LYS A 228 3.94 -7.86 28.61
N GLU A 229 4.24 -9.14 28.83
CA GLU A 229 5.25 -9.89 28.08
C GLU A 229 4.88 -10.05 26.60
N ASN A 230 3.58 -9.96 26.26
CA ASN A 230 3.10 -9.98 24.88
C ASN A 230 3.13 -8.59 24.23
N TRP A 231 3.44 -7.54 24.99
CA TRP A 231 3.53 -6.18 24.47
C TRP A 231 4.94 -5.95 23.96
N LYS A 232 5.08 -5.74 22.65
CA LYS A 232 6.36 -5.32 22.09
C LYS A 232 6.50 -3.82 22.30
N ILE A 233 7.12 -3.45 23.42
CA ILE A 233 7.26 -2.04 23.82
C ILE A 233 8.58 -1.48 23.29
N TYR A 234 8.49 -0.38 22.56
CA TYR A 234 9.60 0.39 22.03
C TYR A 234 9.64 1.77 22.65
N LYS A 235 10.83 2.21 23.07
CA LYS A 235 11.05 3.58 23.52
C LYS A 235 11.16 4.51 22.32
N ILE A 236 10.58 5.71 22.45
CA ILE A 236 10.64 6.75 21.43
C ILE A 236 11.92 7.56 21.62
N LYS A 237 12.76 7.56 20.59
CA LYS A 237 14.00 8.34 20.54
C LYS A 237 13.74 9.79 20.17
N ARG A 238 12.85 10.02 19.20
CA ARG A 238 12.57 11.36 18.67
C ARG A 238 11.13 11.47 18.17
N ILE A 239 10.53 12.63 18.40
CA ILE A 239 9.22 13.01 17.86
C ILE A 239 9.44 14.10 16.82
N ILE A 240 8.88 13.91 15.62
CA ILE A 240 9.06 14.80 14.48
C ILE A 240 7.68 15.25 14.00
N ASN A 241 7.22 16.38 14.54
CA ASN A 241 5.98 17.00 14.09
C ASN A 241 6.17 17.63 12.70
N HIS A 242 5.11 17.66 11.90
CA HIS A 242 5.13 18.43 10.65
C HIS A 242 5.49 19.90 10.94
N PRO A 243 6.41 20.54 10.17
CA PRO A 243 6.91 21.88 10.49
C PRO A 243 5.82 22.97 10.49
N GLU A 244 4.74 22.76 9.72
CA GLU A 244 3.58 23.64 9.65
C GLU A 244 2.51 23.36 10.72
N TYR A 245 2.69 22.33 11.56
CA TYR A 245 1.81 22.11 12.70
C TYR A 245 2.06 23.19 13.76
N LYS A 246 1.04 24.02 14.03
CA LYS A 246 1.11 25.15 14.99
C LYS A 246 -0.08 25.09 15.96
N PRO A 247 -0.01 24.31 17.06
CA PRO A 247 -1.09 24.24 18.03
C PRO A 247 -1.37 25.65 18.61
N PRO A 248 -2.63 26.03 18.87
CA PRO A 248 -3.82 25.18 18.92
C PRO A 248 -4.50 24.95 17.55
N SER A 249 -3.87 25.34 16.43
CA SER A 249 -4.40 25.00 15.11
C SER A 249 -4.44 23.49 14.89
N VAL A 250 -5.50 23.03 14.24
CA VAL A 250 -5.72 21.60 13.90
C VAL A 250 -5.31 21.24 12.46
N TYR A 251 -4.66 22.16 11.74
CA TYR A 251 -4.07 21.87 10.42
C TYR A 251 -2.72 21.18 10.57
N HIS A 252 -2.32 20.40 9.55
CA HIS A 252 -1.04 19.69 9.52
C HIS A 252 -0.83 18.77 10.73
N ASP A 253 -1.92 18.18 11.23
CA ASP A 253 -1.91 17.32 12.41
C ASP A 253 -1.38 15.92 12.07
N ILE A 254 -0.07 15.83 11.89
CA ILE A 254 0.67 14.62 11.55
C ILE A 254 2.10 14.68 12.11
N ALA A 255 2.57 13.56 12.63
CA ALA A 255 3.89 13.41 13.22
C ALA A 255 4.48 12.02 12.96
N LEU A 256 5.80 11.96 13.00
CA LEU A 256 6.57 10.72 12.95
C LEU A 256 7.25 10.50 14.29
N LEU A 257 7.18 9.27 14.80
CA LEU A 257 7.91 8.83 15.98
C LEU A 257 9.04 7.90 15.52
N GLU A 258 10.27 8.25 15.88
CA GLU A 258 11.44 7.40 15.65
C GLU A 258 11.67 6.53 16.89
N THR A 259 11.68 5.21 16.75
CA THR A 259 12.00 4.28 17.82
C THR A 259 13.51 4.21 18.05
N GLU A 260 13.91 3.99 19.31
CA GLU A 260 15.33 3.87 19.68
C GLU A 260 15.97 2.63 19.03
N ASN A 261 15.25 1.51 19.03
CA ASN A 261 15.63 0.25 18.40
C ASN A 261 14.77 -0.05 17.16
N GLU A 262 15.32 -0.86 16.26
CA GLU A 262 14.59 -1.37 15.10
C GLU A 262 13.43 -2.28 15.52
N ILE A 263 12.29 -2.05 14.88
CA ILE A 263 11.08 -2.83 14.98
C ILE A 263 11.28 -4.12 14.18
N ALA A 264 11.32 -5.24 14.89
CA ALA A 264 11.43 -6.55 14.27
C ALA A 264 10.06 -7.00 13.72
N PHE A 265 9.95 -7.02 12.39
CA PHE A 265 8.75 -7.53 11.72
C PHE A 265 8.63 -9.05 11.85
N GLY A 266 7.39 -9.51 12.00
CA GLY A 266 7.03 -10.91 12.23
C GLY A 266 5.54 -11.13 12.03
N GLN A 267 5.04 -12.32 12.34
CA GLN A 267 3.64 -12.70 12.10
C GLN A 267 2.63 -11.79 12.81
N ASP A 268 3.03 -11.23 13.94
CA ASP A 268 2.23 -10.42 14.85
C ASP A 268 2.55 -8.91 14.77
N LEU A 269 3.52 -8.52 13.93
CA LEU A 269 3.93 -7.12 13.78
C LEU A 269 4.47 -6.87 12.37
N LEU A 270 3.75 -6.08 11.59
CA LEU A 270 4.07 -5.73 10.21
C LEU A 270 3.86 -4.23 10.00
N PRO A 271 4.57 -3.60 9.05
CA PRO A 271 4.29 -2.23 8.70
C PRO A 271 3.02 -2.13 7.86
N ALA A 272 2.35 -0.99 7.91
CA ALA A 272 1.37 -0.59 6.91
C ALA A 272 2.04 0.17 5.77
N CYS A 273 1.42 0.11 4.60
CA CYS A 273 1.76 0.99 3.49
C CYS A 273 1.11 2.36 3.65
N LEU A 274 1.65 3.33 2.92
CA LEU A 274 1.05 4.65 2.81
C LEU A 274 0.29 4.75 1.50
N TYR A 275 -0.88 5.38 1.54
CA TYR A 275 -1.59 5.71 0.32
C TYR A 275 -0.89 6.84 -0.42
N THR A 276 -0.42 6.56 -1.63
CA THR A 276 0.36 7.51 -2.45
C THR A 276 -0.43 8.09 -3.62
N GLU A 277 -1.63 7.57 -3.87
CA GLU A 277 -2.47 7.98 -4.98
C GLU A 277 -3.42 9.12 -4.57
N ARG A 278 -4.19 9.62 -5.56
CA ARG A 278 -5.16 10.72 -5.39
C ARG A 278 -6.60 10.26 -5.54
N GLU A 279 -6.83 8.99 -5.86
CA GLU A 279 -8.17 8.48 -6.06
C GLU A 279 -8.93 8.43 -4.72
N PRO A 280 -10.23 8.76 -4.72
CA PRO A 280 -11.03 8.70 -3.51
C PRO A 280 -11.27 7.23 -3.10
N ILE A 281 -11.15 6.96 -1.81
CA ILE A 281 -11.43 5.64 -1.24
C ILE A 281 -12.78 5.74 -0.53
N ARG A 282 -13.83 5.19 -1.15
CA ARG A 282 -15.19 5.36 -0.64
C ARG A 282 -15.39 4.77 0.77
N PHE A 283 -14.81 3.60 1.04
CA PHE A 283 -14.93 2.91 2.32
C PHE A 283 -13.56 2.61 2.89
N ALA A 284 -13.40 2.87 4.18
CA ALA A 284 -12.16 2.64 4.90
C ALA A 284 -12.42 2.19 6.33
N ASP A 285 -11.50 1.44 6.90
CA ASP A 285 -11.55 0.97 8.27
C ASP A 285 -10.73 1.92 9.17
N ALA A 286 -11.31 2.37 10.28
CA ALA A 286 -10.56 2.98 11.36
C ALA A 286 -10.34 1.94 12.47
N ALA A 287 -9.16 1.90 13.06
CA ALA A 287 -8.81 0.96 14.12
C ALA A 287 -8.15 1.63 15.32
N GLY A 288 -8.55 1.24 16.53
CA GLY A 288 -7.98 1.80 17.76
C GLY A 288 -8.59 1.24 19.07
N TRP A 289 -8.03 1.70 20.19
CA TRP A 289 -8.48 1.37 21.54
C TRP A 289 -9.09 2.58 22.25
N GLY A 290 -9.74 3.46 21.48
CA GLY A 290 -10.45 4.61 21.98
C GLY A 290 -11.68 4.23 22.80
N ARG A 291 -12.38 5.24 23.28
CA ARG A 291 -13.61 5.07 24.07
C ARG A 291 -14.72 4.50 23.20
N LEU A 292 -15.51 3.59 23.77
CA LEU A 292 -16.66 2.95 23.11
C LEU A 292 -17.90 3.87 22.99
N GLY A 293 -17.68 5.19 22.99
CA GLY A 293 -18.69 6.25 23.00
C GLY A 293 -18.37 7.37 23.99
N HIS A 294 -19.13 8.46 23.91
CA HIS A 294 -18.91 9.64 24.75
C HIS A 294 -18.91 9.29 26.25
N ARG A 295 -17.82 9.65 26.95
CA ARG A 295 -17.60 9.39 28.39
C ARG A 295 -17.65 7.91 28.81
N LYS A 296 -17.55 6.98 27.87
CA LYS A 296 -17.42 5.55 28.19
C LYS A 296 -15.96 5.16 28.45
N ALA A 297 -15.75 3.94 28.94
CA ALA A 297 -14.43 3.38 29.13
C ALA A 297 -13.69 3.21 27.78
N LEU A 298 -12.36 3.22 27.83
CA LEU A 298 -11.51 2.80 26.71
C LEU A 298 -11.80 1.34 26.38
N ALA A 299 -11.75 1.00 25.10
CA ALA A 299 -11.87 -0.38 24.66
C ALA A 299 -10.69 -1.21 25.17
N ASP A 300 -11.00 -2.38 25.73
CA ASP A 300 -9.96 -3.36 26.08
C ASP A 300 -9.42 -4.02 24.82
N THR A 301 -10.30 -4.62 24.01
CA THR A 301 -9.98 -5.22 22.70
C THR A 301 -9.91 -4.14 21.62
N LEU A 302 -8.95 -4.25 20.70
CA LEU A 302 -8.84 -3.39 19.52
C LEU A 302 -10.17 -3.37 18.76
N GLN A 303 -10.71 -2.18 18.54
CA GLN A 303 -11.94 -1.98 17.80
C GLN A 303 -11.64 -1.62 16.35
N VAL A 304 -12.56 -1.99 15.47
CA VAL A 304 -12.52 -1.67 14.06
C VAL A 304 -13.89 -1.18 13.65
N VAL A 305 -13.93 -0.07 12.92
CA VAL A 305 -15.15 0.46 12.32
C VAL A 305 -14.94 0.69 10.84
N ASN A 306 -15.89 0.22 10.03
CA ASN A 306 -15.97 0.58 8.63
C ASN A 306 -16.72 1.90 8.45
N LEU A 307 -16.10 2.86 7.77
CA LEU A 307 -16.59 4.22 7.58
C LEU A 307 -16.68 4.59 6.10
N GLU A 308 -17.63 5.46 5.76
CA GLU A 308 -17.80 6.01 4.41
C GLU A 308 -17.23 7.42 4.32
N GLU A 309 -16.60 7.75 3.19
CA GLU A 309 -16.12 9.09 2.88
C GLU A 309 -17.28 10.09 2.74
N PHE A 310 -17.11 11.27 3.34
CA PHE A 310 -17.98 12.42 3.12
C PHE A 310 -17.34 13.34 2.09
N GLY A 311 -18.10 13.72 1.07
CA GLY A 311 -17.60 14.54 -0.01
C GLY A 311 -17.19 15.94 0.47
N ARG A 312 -16.36 16.63 -0.33
CA ARG A 312 -15.85 17.98 -0.01
C ARG A 312 -16.93 18.95 0.47
N SER A 313 -18.05 19.00 -0.22
CA SER A 313 -19.14 19.94 0.08
C SER A 313 -19.87 19.59 1.38
N GLU A 314 -19.98 18.30 1.71
CA GLU A 314 -20.59 17.81 2.95
C GLU A 314 -19.69 18.13 4.14
N CYS A 315 -18.41 17.76 4.06
CA CYS A 315 -17.39 18.10 5.07
C CYS A 315 -17.36 19.60 5.37
N SER A 316 -17.34 20.45 4.33
CA SER A 316 -17.29 21.92 4.49
C SER A 316 -18.58 22.50 5.11
N LYS A 317 -19.72 21.80 4.97
CA LYS A 317 -20.97 22.19 5.62
C LYS A 317 -20.97 21.81 7.10
N ILE A 318 -20.47 20.62 7.42
CA ILE A 318 -20.43 20.08 8.78
C ILE A 318 -19.37 20.80 9.62
N TYR A 319 -18.16 20.95 9.09
CA TYR A 319 -17.02 21.59 9.74
C TYR A 319 -16.87 23.05 9.31
N LYS A 320 -17.66 23.91 9.95
CA LYS A 320 -17.56 25.36 9.77
C LYS A 320 -16.29 25.93 10.39
N PRO A 321 -15.72 27.00 9.81
CA PRO A 321 -14.59 27.68 10.41
C PRO A 321 -14.86 28.10 11.86
N HIS A 322 -13.86 27.92 12.73
CA HIS A 322 -13.89 28.37 14.12
C HIS A 322 -12.48 28.77 14.58
N ARG A 323 -12.34 29.20 15.84
CA ARG A 323 -11.09 29.77 16.38
C ARG A 323 -9.82 28.95 16.12
N TYR A 324 -9.90 27.62 16.12
CA TYR A 324 -8.77 26.71 15.92
C TYR A 324 -8.71 26.11 14.51
N PHE A 325 -9.71 26.43 13.69
CA PHE A 325 -9.93 25.91 12.34
C PHE A 325 -10.36 27.07 11.43
N THR A 326 -9.50 28.09 11.36
CA THR A 326 -9.86 29.43 10.86
C THR A 326 -10.21 29.46 9.38
N ASN A 327 -9.61 28.57 8.58
CA ASN A 327 -9.86 28.49 7.14
C ASN A 327 -10.95 27.45 6.79
N GLY A 328 -11.54 26.79 7.79
CA GLY A 328 -12.46 25.67 7.58
C GLY A 328 -11.78 24.46 6.95
N TYR A 329 -12.60 23.57 6.39
CA TYR A 329 -12.19 22.30 5.80
C TYR A 329 -11.33 22.45 4.55
N ASP A 330 -10.15 21.84 4.58
CA ASP A 330 -9.24 21.76 3.43
C ASP A 330 -9.14 20.31 2.91
N HIS A 331 -9.91 20.02 1.86
CA HIS A 331 -9.95 18.69 1.21
C HIS A 331 -8.58 18.21 0.69
N SER A 332 -7.63 19.12 0.45
CA SER A 332 -6.29 18.72 -0.01
C SER A 332 -5.45 18.08 1.09
N LYS A 333 -5.71 18.45 2.35
CA LYS A 333 -4.92 18.05 3.53
C LYS A 333 -5.72 17.20 4.51
N GLN A 334 -7.04 17.20 4.39
CA GLN A 334 -7.98 16.58 5.31
C GLN A 334 -9.03 15.77 4.55
N MET A 335 -9.65 14.84 5.27
CA MET A 335 -10.76 14.01 4.82
C MET A 335 -11.73 13.80 5.98
N CYS A 336 -13.02 13.61 5.69
CA CYS A 336 -13.96 13.20 6.73
C CYS A 336 -14.57 11.84 6.40
N TYR A 337 -14.58 10.96 7.39
CA TYR A 337 -15.15 9.63 7.31
C TYR A 337 -16.09 9.42 8.48
N GLY A 338 -17.22 8.78 8.23
CA GLY A 338 -18.23 8.55 9.25
C GLY A 338 -19.24 7.50 8.82
N SER A 339 -20.15 7.16 9.71
CA SER A 339 -21.34 6.38 9.34
C SER A 339 -22.52 7.31 9.05
N ARG A 340 -23.26 6.99 7.98
CA ARG A 340 -24.52 7.67 7.61
C ARG A 340 -25.75 6.99 8.21
N ILE A 341 -25.62 5.74 8.64
CA ILE A 341 -26.73 4.85 9.01
C ILE A 341 -26.71 4.46 10.48
N GLU A 342 -25.56 4.53 11.14
CA GLU A 342 -25.36 4.12 12.54
C GLU A 342 -24.54 5.18 13.29
N ILE A 343 -24.67 5.22 14.61
CA ILE A 343 -23.84 6.10 15.46
C ILE A 343 -22.52 5.37 15.72
N ILE A 344 -21.62 5.43 14.75
CA ILE A 344 -20.28 4.88 14.87
C ILE A 344 -19.28 5.89 14.30
N ASP A 345 -18.30 6.24 15.14
CA ASP A 345 -17.26 7.24 14.86
C ASP A 345 -16.00 6.87 15.65
N THR A 346 -14.85 7.41 15.26
CA THR A 346 -13.63 7.39 16.09
C THR A 346 -13.81 8.27 17.32
N CYS A 347 -13.27 7.84 18.46
CA CYS A 347 -13.44 8.56 19.72
C CYS A 347 -12.11 8.90 20.41
N GLU A 348 -12.19 9.56 21.57
CA GLU A 348 -11.03 9.84 22.41
C GLU A 348 -10.23 8.55 22.64
N GLY A 349 -8.94 8.57 22.34
CA GLY A 349 -8.06 7.40 22.42
C GLY A 349 -7.78 6.68 21.08
N ASP A 350 -8.54 7.00 20.02
CA ASP A 350 -8.23 6.59 18.64
C ASP A 350 -7.35 7.63 17.91
N SER A 351 -7.17 8.82 18.50
CA SER A 351 -6.32 9.89 18.01
C SER A 351 -4.95 9.39 17.57
N GLY A 352 -4.54 9.75 16.35
CA GLY A 352 -3.28 9.30 15.75
C GLY A 352 -3.32 7.89 15.15
N GLY A 353 -4.38 7.11 15.38
CA GLY A 353 -4.59 5.80 14.77
C GLY A 353 -4.87 5.88 13.26
N PRO A 354 -4.79 4.74 12.55
CA PRO A 354 -5.01 4.70 11.11
C PRO A 354 -6.48 4.76 10.73
N LEU A 355 -6.74 5.50 9.65
CA LEU A 355 -7.80 5.20 8.69
C LEU A 355 -7.16 4.51 7.49
N GLN A 356 -7.64 3.33 7.14
CA GLN A 356 -6.96 2.45 6.19
C GLN A 356 -7.91 1.70 5.26
N TYR A 357 -7.37 1.21 4.15
CA TYR A 357 -8.10 0.37 3.21
C TYR A 357 -7.23 -0.78 2.71
N GLY A 358 -7.89 -1.80 2.16
CA GLY A 358 -7.24 -2.97 1.59
C GLY A 358 -7.08 -4.14 2.57
N SER A 359 -8.16 -4.50 3.29
CA SER A 359 -8.17 -5.55 4.33
C SER A 359 -8.04 -7.00 3.84
N GLU A 360 -7.46 -7.23 2.65
CA GLU A 360 -7.22 -8.59 2.17
C GLU A 360 -5.84 -9.08 2.66
N GLY A 361 -5.84 -10.06 3.56
CA GLY A 361 -4.63 -10.66 4.10
C GLY A 361 -4.00 -9.84 5.24
N CYS A 362 -2.68 -9.66 5.22
CA CYS A 362 -1.94 -8.96 6.27
C CYS A 362 -1.38 -7.60 5.81
N TYR A 363 -1.88 -7.11 4.67
CA TYR A 363 -1.50 -5.86 4.05
C TYR A 363 -2.55 -4.80 4.39
N HIS A 364 -2.13 -3.62 4.84
CA HIS A 364 -3.02 -2.50 5.11
C HIS A 364 -2.39 -1.23 4.54
N THR A 365 -3.20 -0.37 3.93
CA THR A 365 -2.74 0.91 3.42
C THR A 365 -3.40 2.05 4.19
N VAL A 366 -2.60 2.83 4.91
CA VAL A 366 -3.06 4.00 5.67
C VAL A 366 -3.33 5.15 4.69
N ILE A 367 -4.59 5.58 4.64
CA ILE A 367 -5.04 6.73 3.85
C ILE A 367 -5.14 8.00 4.69
N GLY A 368 -5.36 7.83 5.99
CA GLY A 368 -5.61 8.93 6.91
C GLY A 368 -5.08 8.67 8.31
N VAL A 369 -4.84 9.75 9.05
CA VAL A 369 -4.50 9.72 10.47
C VAL A 369 -5.63 10.38 11.25
N THR A 370 -6.20 9.70 12.26
CA THR A 370 -7.28 10.22 13.10
C THR A 370 -6.85 11.51 13.79
N SER A 371 -7.56 12.62 13.55
CA SER A 371 -7.16 13.95 14.02
C SER A 371 -8.13 14.51 15.07
N PHE A 372 -9.29 15.01 14.68
CA PHE A 372 -10.29 15.57 15.60
C PHE A 372 -11.72 15.28 15.13
N GLY A 373 -12.71 15.49 15.99
CA GLY A 373 -14.12 15.32 15.67
C GLY A 373 -14.99 16.21 16.55
N LYS A 374 -16.29 16.32 16.24
CA LYS A 374 -17.23 17.09 17.07
C LYS A 374 -17.58 16.35 18.37
N ASP A 375 -18.10 15.13 18.27
CA ASP A 375 -18.46 14.27 19.40
C ASP A 375 -18.63 12.82 18.93
N CYS A 376 -18.00 11.87 19.61
CA CYS A 376 -18.18 10.43 19.36
C CYS A 376 -19.46 9.90 20.01
N ASP A 377 -20.61 10.36 19.52
CA ASP A 377 -21.96 9.78 19.78
C ASP A 377 -23.06 10.43 18.91
N SER A 378 -22.71 11.04 17.78
CA SER A 378 -23.68 11.77 16.93
C SER A 378 -23.81 11.14 15.55
N LEU A 379 -25.02 10.70 15.20
CA LEU A 379 -25.35 10.21 13.86
C LEU A 379 -24.99 11.27 12.80
N GLY A 380 -24.26 10.88 11.76
CA GLY A 380 -23.91 11.77 10.64
C GLY A 380 -22.89 12.86 10.97
N SER A 381 -22.14 12.73 12.07
CA SER A 381 -20.97 13.55 12.37
C SER A 381 -19.69 12.78 11.99
N PRO A 382 -19.13 12.94 10.78
CA PRO A 382 -17.91 12.24 10.41
C PRO A 382 -16.70 12.77 11.19
N GLY A 383 -15.81 11.90 11.63
CA GLY A 383 -14.50 12.27 12.16
C GLY A 383 -13.61 12.94 11.10
N MET A 384 -12.71 13.82 11.54
CA MET A 384 -11.71 14.46 10.69
C MET A 384 -10.39 13.69 10.75
N TYR A 385 -9.82 13.43 9.58
CA TYR A 385 -8.55 12.75 9.42
C TYR A 385 -7.59 13.58 8.59
N THR A 386 -6.30 13.50 8.92
CA THR A 386 -5.23 14.09 8.10
C THR A 386 -4.98 13.19 6.88
N ARG A 387 -5.06 13.75 5.67
CA ARG A 387 -4.90 13.02 4.40
C ARG A 387 -3.44 12.65 4.15
N VAL A 388 -3.08 11.38 4.30
CA VAL A 388 -1.69 10.90 4.23
C VAL A 388 -1.03 11.20 2.88
N SER A 389 -1.75 11.03 1.76
CA SER A 389 -1.18 11.21 0.42
C SER A 389 -0.62 12.62 0.17
N TYR A 390 -1.13 13.65 0.86
CA TYR A 390 -0.57 15.00 0.79
C TYR A 390 0.81 15.10 1.45
N TYR A 391 1.05 14.32 2.50
CA TYR A 391 2.26 14.38 3.33
C TYR A 391 3.29 13.33 2.96
N VAL A 392 3.03 12.45 2.00
CA VAL A 392 3.99 11.43 1.53
C VAL A 392 5.37 12.02 1.23
N PRO A 393 5.53 13.13 0.49
CA PRO A 393 6.86 13.69 0.23
C PRO A 393 7.61 14.07 1.52
N TRP A 394 6.91 14.66 2.50
CA TRP A 394 7.48 14.97 3.81
C TRP A 394 7.86 13.70 4.58
N ILE A 395 7.00 12.69 4.58
CA ILE A 395 7.27 11.39 5.23
C ILE A 395 8.51 10.75 4.60
N GLU A 396 8.58 10.67 3.27
CA GLU A 396 9.71 10.05 2.56
C GLU A 396 11.04 10.74 2.85
N SER A 397 11.05 12.07 2.91
CA SER A 397 12.26 12.86 3.22
C SER A 397 12.86 12.59 4.59
N ILE A 398 12.07 12.01 5.51
CA ILE A 398 12.48 11.71 6.89
C ILE A 398 12.71 10.21 7.08
N VAL A 399 11.80 9.38 6.56
CA VAL A 399 11.78 7.93 6.82
C VAL A 399 12.74 7.19 5.89
N TRP A 400 12.92 7.66 4.65
CA TRP A 400 13.76 7.01 3.64
C TRP A 400 14.63 8.02 2.85
N PRO A 401 15.40 8.89 3.52
CA PRO A 401 16.14 9.97 2.87
C PRO A 401 17.14 9.45 1.82
N GLU A 402 17.82 8.33 2.05
CA GLU A 402 18.79 7.77 1.11
C GLU A 402 18.13 7.26 -0.19
N ALA A 403 16.91 6.73 -0.08
CA ALA A 403 16.15 6.26 -1.24
C ALA A 403 15.60 7.43 -2.07
N VAL A 404 15.21 8.53 -1.41
CA VAL A 404 14.83 9.79 -2.07
C VAL A 404 16.04 10.36 -2.82
N GLU A 405 17.17 10.53 -2.13
CA GLU A 405 18.41 11.08 -2.71
C GLU A 405 18.89 10.25 -3.92
N LYS A 406 18.91 8.92 -3.79
CA LYS A 406 19.29 8.03 -4.89
C LYS A 406 18.43 8.25 -6.14
N ARG A 407 17.13 8.48 -5.97
CA ARG A 407 16.23 8.73 -7.09
C ARG A 407 16.48 10.09 -7.70
N GLU A 408 16.59 11.15 -6.90
CA GLU A 408 16.91 12.50 -7.40
C GLU A 408 18.19 12.49 -8.25
N ASN A 409 19.22 11.78 -7.78
CA ASN A 409 20.47 11.60 -8.53
C ASN A 409 20.29 10.79 -9.83
N GLN A 410 19.44 9.77 -9.86
CA GLN A 410 19.11 9.03 -11.10
C GLN A 410 18.35 9.90 -12.10
N TRP A 411 17.46 10.79 -11.65
CA TRP A 411 16.77 11.74 -12.51
C TRP A 411 17.73 12.76 -13.13
N LEU A 412 18.64 13.34 -12.33
CA LEU A 412 19.64 14.30 -12.82
C LEU A 412 20.60 13.70 -13.85
N ASN A 413 21.04 12.46 -13.63
CA ASN A 413 21.97 11.78 -14.54
C ASN A 413 21.33 11.32 -15.87
N ASN A 414 20.00 11.26 -15.94
CA ASN A 414 19.27 10.90 -17.16
C ASN A 414 18.76 12.14 -17.92
N TRP A 415 19.06 13.35 -17.46
CA TRP A 415 18.71 14.58 -18.15
C TRP A 415 19.66 14.81 -19.34
N PRO A 416 19.16 15.07 -20.57
CA PRO A 416 20.03 15.39 -21.69
C PRO A 416 20.83 16.67 -21.39
N THR A 417 22.15 16.57 -21.34
CA THR A 417 23.06 17.71 -21.14
C THR A 417 23.20 18.61 -22.38
N ASP A 418 22.47 18.32 -23.47
CA ASP A 418 22.69 18.96 -24.77
C ASP A 418 21.86 20.23 -25.03
N PHE A 419 21.30 20.87 -23.99
CA PHE A 419 20.48 22.10 -24.16
C PHE A 419 21.12 23.40 -23.66
N TYR A 420 22.43 23.43 -23.48
CA TYR A 420 23.18 24.68 -23.32
C TYR A 420 24.48 24.61 -24.10
N TYR A 421 24.42 24.85 -25.41
CA TYR A 421 25.39 25.58 -26.23
C TYR A 421 24.89 25.56 -27.68
N SER A 422 24.02 26.50 -28.03
CA SER A 422 23.80 26.94 -29.42
C SER A 422 23.30 28.37 -29.45
#